data_AF-A0A6A6VMZ7-F1
#
_entry.id   AF-A0A6A6VMZ7-F1
#
_cell.length_a   1.000
_cell.length_b   1.000
_cell.length_c   1.000
_cell.angle_alpha   90.00
_cell.angle_beta   90.00
_cell.angle_gamma   90.00
#
_symmetry.space_group_name_H-M   'P 1'
#
loop_
_entity.id
_entity.type
_entity.pdbx_description
1 polymer ?
#
loop_
_entity_poly.entity_id
_entity_poly.type
_entity_poly.pdbx_seq_one_letter_code
_entity_poly.pdbx_strand_id
1 'polypeptide(L)'
;MLATSLLAPLRRTLYNTFTTALRTPTPARCIHTAPLRPTLQQQPTSSVLSSLSQQTRGMKVRSSVKKLCDGCKSVRRKKGRYVYIICSKNPKHKQRQVIS
;
A
#
# COMPACT_ATOMS: atom_id res chain seq x y z
N MET A 1 -43.94 30.45 -34.21
CA MET A 1 -43.60 31.87 -33.97
C MET A 1 -44.21 32.27 -32.64
N LEU A 2 -43.47 33.01 -31.80
CA LEU A 2 -43.54 33.15 -30.33
C LEU A 2 -42.57 32.15 -29.67
N ALA A 3 -41.29 32.44 -29.41
CA ALA A 3 -40.71 33.51 -28.55
C ALA A 3 -41.37 33.46 -27.15
N THR A 4 -40.70 33.40 -26.01
CA THR A 4 -39.43 34.00 -25.56
C THR A 4 -39.19 33.42 -24.14
N SER A 5 -37.97 33.06 -23.74
CA SER A 5 -37.24 33.72 -22.63
C SER A 5 -36.70 32.72 -21.60
N LEU A 6 -35.39 32.55 -21.65
CA LEU A 6 -34.42 32.45 -20.54
C LEU A 6 -34.98 32.54 -19.11
N LEU A 7 -34.52 31.68 -18.21
CA LEU A 7 -34.01 32.08 -16.88
C LEU A 7 -33.41 30.86 -16.14
N ALA A 8 -32.09 30.90 -15.96
CA ALA A 8 -31.32 29.99 -15.11
C ALA A 8 -31.42 30.43 -13.64
N PRO A 9 -31.54 29.52 -12.66
CA PRO A 9 -31.27 29.86 -11.27
C PRO A 9 -29.75 29.86 -11.01
N LEU A 10 -29.25 31.07 -10.80
CA LEU A 10 -27.96 31.39 -10.20
C LEU A 10 -27.80 30.77 -8.80
N ARG A 11 -26.58 30.28 -8.55
CA ARG A 11 -25.77 30.43 -7.33
C ARG A 11 -26.47 30.25 -5.97
N ARG A 12 -26.05 29.22 -5.24
CA ARG A 12 -25.90 29.29 -3.78
C ARG A 12 -24.61 28.62 -3.33
N THR A 13 -23.52 29.36 -3.51
CA THR A 13 -22.29 29.19 -2.73
C THR A 13 -22.58 29.63 -1.31
N LEU A 14 -22.73 28.68 -0.38
CA LEU A 14 -22.58 28.96 1.04
C LEU A 14 -21.12 28.72 1.42
N TYR A 15 -20.43 29.83 1.62
CA TYR A 15 -19.11 29.91 2.19
C TYR A 15 -19.14 29.33 3.60
N ASN A 16 -18.42 28.24 3.83
CA ASN A 16 -18.14 27.75 5.16
C ASN A 16 -16.95 28.53 5.72
N THR A 17 -17.24 29.52 6.56
CA THR A 17 -16.26 30.35 7.24
C THR A 17 -16.04 29.87 8.67
N PHE A 18 -14.77 29.90 9.09
CA PHE A 18 -14.24 29.77 10.46
C PHE A 18 -14.25 28.33 11.02
N THR A 19 -13.20 27.81 11.66
CA THR A 19 -12.19 28.49 12.48
C THR A 19 -10.93 27.63 12.58
N THR A 20 -9.77 28.27 12.39
CA THR A 20 -8.43 27.71 12.63
C THR A 20 -8.19 27.66 14.14
N ALA A 21 -8.16 26.48 14.74
CA ALA A 21 -7.67 26.31 16.11
C ALA A 21 -6.19 25.93 16.07
N LEU A 22 -5.31 26.91 16.31
CA LEU A 22 -3.91 26.69 16.62
C LEU A 22 -3.80 25.88 17.92
N ARG A 23 -3.30 24.65 17.84
CA ARG A 23 -2.83 23.89 19.00
C ARG A 23 -1.32 24.04 19.09
N THR A 24 -0.90 24.67 20.19
CA THR A 24 0.48 24.89 20.62
C THR A 24 1.28 23.58 20.71
N PRO A 25 2.57 23.56 20.32
CA PRO A 25 3.46 22.44 20.59
C PRO A 25 3.96 22.49 22.04
N THR A 26 3.68 21.45 22.83
CA THR A 26 4.34 21.21 24.12
C THR A 26 5.63 20.42 23.89
N PRO A 27 6.83 20.92 24.27
CA PRO A 27 8.03 20.11 24.28
C PRO A 27 8.11 19.35 25.61
N ALA A 28 7.69 18.09 25.61
CA ALA A 28 7.98 17.18 26.72
C ALA A 28 9.15 16.26 26.33
N ARG A 29 10.33 16.59 26.86
CA ARG A 29 11.49 15.70 26.99
C ARG A 29 11.06 14.43 27.73
N CYS A 30 11.32 13.25 27.16
CA CYS A 30 11.43 12.02 27.93
C CYS A 30 12.66 11.23 27.48
N ILE A 31 13.51 11.00 28.47
CA ILE A 31 14.88 10.48 28.43
C ILE A 31 14.87 9.03 27.92
N HIS A 32 15.86 8.69 27.09
CA HIS A 32 16.03 7.37 26.52
C HIS A 32 16.44 6.40 27.64
N THR A 33 15.54 5.54 28.09
CA THR A 33 15.92 4.34 28.82
C THR A 33 16.38 3.31 27.79
N ALA A 34 17.70 3.17 27.65
CA ALA A 34 18.28 2.08 26.89
C ALA A 34 17.88 0.74 27.55
N PRO A 35 17.22 -0.20 26.86
CA PRO A 35 17.08 -1.54 27.39
C PRO A 35 18.46 -2.20 27.37
N LEU A 36 18.92 -2.68 28.53
CA LEU A 36 20.05 -3.59 28.63
C LEU A 36 19.73 -4.81 27.76
N ARG A 37 20.49 -4.95 26.67
CA ARG A 37 20.43 -6.06 25.72
C ARG A 37 20.87 -7.33 26.45
N PRO A 38 20.01 -8.35 26.61
CA PRO A 38 20.46 -9.62 27.17
C PRO A 38 21.45 -10.27 26.18
N THR A 39 22.62 -10.63 26.69
CA THR A 39 23.65 -11.40 25.99
C THR A 39 23.09 -12.80 25.74
N LEU A 40 22.77 -13.11 24.48
CA LEU A 40 22.46 -14.48 24.06
C LEU A 40 23.74 -15.31 24.12
N GLN A 41 23.84 -16.16 25.14
CA GLN A 41 24.81 -17.24 25.22
C GLN A 41 24.52 -18.23 24.09
N GLN A 42 25.40 -18.28 23.08
CA GLN A 42 25.30 -19.21 21.96
C GLN A 42 25.68 -20.62 22.43
N GLN A 43 24.71 -21.55 22.40
CA GLN A 43 24.99 -22.99 22.44
C GLN A 43 25.24 -23.51 21.02
N PRO A 44 26.22 -24.40 20.81
CA PRO A 44 26.44 -25.05 19.54
C PRO A 44 25.56 -26.30 19.46
N THR A 45 24.47 -26.24 18.69
CA THR A 45 23.72 -27.45 18.28
C THR A 45 23.88 -27.65 16.78
N SER A 46 24.96 -28.36 16.46
CA SER A 46 25.16 -29.07 15.21
C SER A 46 24.00 -30.06 14.95
N SER A 47 22.96 -29.67 14.20
CA SER A 47 22.02 -30.59 13.49
C SER A 47 20.77 -29.91 12.88
N VAL A 48 20.92 -28.87 12.06
CA VAL A 48 19.80 -28.36 11.23
C VAL A 48 20.17 -28.28 9.75
N LEU A 49 20.58 -29.42 9.19
CA LEU A 49 20.69 -29.63 7.74
C LEU A 49 19.57 -30.57 7.33
N SER A 50 18.38 -30.05 7.01
CA SER A 50 17.37 -30.62 6.08
C SER A 50 15.99 -29.94 6.20
N SER A 51 15.95 -28.61 6.10
CA SER A 51 14.68 -27.89 5.89
C SER A 51 14.84 -26.75 4.89
N LEU A 52 15.63 -26.96 3.83
CA LEU A 52 15.69 -26.06 2.68
C LEU A 52 14.54 -26.38 1.71
N SER A 53 13.33 -26.54 2.24
CA SER A 53 12.13 -26.56 1.42
C SER A 53 12.03 -25.19 0.76
N GLN A 54 12.07 -25.18 -0.56
CA GLN A 54 11.97 -24.00 -1.41
C GLN A 54 10.88 -23.08 -0.87
N GLN A 55 11.30 -21.96 -0.27
CA GLN A 55 10.39 -20.88 0.10
C GLN A 55 9.74 -20.43 -1.20
N THR A 56 8.50 -20.89 -1.45
CA THR A 56 7.74 -20.52 -2.63
C THR A 56 7.42 -19.04 -2.47
N ARG A 57 8.32 -18.19 -2.96
CA ARG A 57 8.26 -16.74 -2.77
C ARG A 57 6.88 -16.27 -3.23
N GLY A 58 6.06 -15.83 -2.28
CA GLY A 58 4.68 -15.43 -2.50
C GLY A 58 4.53 -14.23 -3.45
N MET A 59 3.29 -13.76 -3.63
CA MET A 59 2.96 -12.61 -4.48
C MET A 59 3.73 -11.35 -4.06
N LYS A 60 4.44 -10.70 -4.98
CA LYS A 60 5.15 -9.45 -4.68
C LYS A 60 4.26 -8.23 -4.87
N VAL A 61 4.20 -7.35 -3.88
CA VAL A 61 3.42 -6.11 -3.94
C VAL A 61 4.33 -4.96 -4.42
N ARG A 62 3.93 -4.20 -5.45
CA ARG A 62 4.69 -3.09 -6.05
C ARG A 62 3.77 -1.95 -6.47
N SER A 63 4.24 -0.71 -6.49
CA SER A 63 3.46 0.46 -6.95
C SER A 63 3.12 0.42 -8.45
N SER A 64 4.05 -0.10 -9.28
CA SER A 64 3.84 -0.35 -10.69
C SER A 64 4.08 -1.82 -11.02
N VAL A 65 3.26 -2.36 -11.92
CA VAL A 65 3.31 -3.76 -12.34
C VAL A 65 3.44 -3.86 -13.85
N LYS A 66 4.39 -4.68 -14.31
CA LYS A 66 4.64 -4.96 -15.74
C LYS A 66 4.71 -6.45 -16.00
N LYS A 67 4.37 -6.86 -17.23
CA LYS A 67 4.59 -8.23 -17.70
C LYS A 67 6.09 -8.43 -17.92
N LEU A 68 6.61 -9.55 -17.44
CA LEU A 68 8.04 -9.90 -17.55
C LEU A 68 8.27 -11.03 -18.57
N CYS A 69 7.20 -11.64 -19.07
CA CYS A 69 7.22 -12.87 -19.83
C CYS A 69 5.94 -13.02 -20.65
N ASP A 70 5.93 -13.89 -21.67
CA ASP A 70 4.74 -14.13 -22.50
C ASP A 70 3.61 -14.84 -21.73
N GLY A 71 3.97 -15.63 -20.72
CA GLY A 71 3.01 -16.29 -19.84
C GLY A 71 2.37 -15.37 -18.79
N CYS A 72 2.74 -14.09 -18.75
CA CYS A 72 2.33 -13.14 -17.74
C CYS A 72 1.04 -12.42 -18.18
N LYS A 73 -0.06 -12.58 -17.43
CA LYS A 73 -1.37 -11.99 -17.75
C LYS A 73 -1.73 -10.91 -16.73
N SER A 74 -2.25 -9.78 -17.21
CA SER A 74 -2.79 -8.70 -16.38
C SER A 74 -4.26 -8.97 -16.08
N VAL A 75 -4.61 -9.03 -14.79
CA VAL A 75 -5.97 -9.30 -14.32
C VAL A 75 -6.41 -8.23 -13.33
N ARG A 76 -7.56 -7.61 -13.58
CA ARG A 76 -8.21 -6.70 -12.63
C ARG A 76 -9.16 -7.49 -11.74
N ARG A 77 -9.07 -7.32 -10.43
CA ARG A 77 -9.96 -7.98 -9.44
C ARG A 77 -10.57 -6.94 -8.49
N LYS A 78 -11.56 -7.35 -7.69
CA LYS A 78 -12.29 -6.49 -6.73
C LYS A 78 -12.84 -5.22 -7.40
N LYS A 79 -13.70 -5.41 -8.41
CA LYS A 79 -14.38 -4.32 -9.15
C LYS A 79 -13.42 -3.29 -9.77
N GLY A 80 -12.26 -3.75 -10.24
CA GLY A 80 -11.26 -2.89 -10.90
C GLY A 80 -10.33 -2.14 -9.95
N ARG A 81 -10.49 -2.29 -8.62
CA ARG A 81 -9.64 -1.62 -7.62
C ARG A 81 -8.19 -2.07 -7.73
N TYR A 82 -7.92 -3.36 -7.89
CA TYR A 82 -6.53 -3.87 -7.89
C TYR A 82 -6.17 -4.55 -9.20
N VAL A 83 -4.94 -4.27 -9.67
CA VAL A 83 -4.31 -4.94 -10.81
C VAL A 83 -3.32 -5.99 -10.33
N TYR A 84 -3.41 -7.18 -10.91
CA TYR A 84 -2.53 -8.31 -10.63
C TYR A 84 -1.84 -8.76 -11.91
N ILE A 85 -0.59 -9.18 -11.80
CA ILE A 85 0.12 -9.96 -12.81
C ILE A 85 0.17 -11.39 -12.34
N ILE A 86 -0.49 -12.29 -13.05
CA ILE A 86 -0.44 -13.73 -12.81
C ILE A 86 0.44 -14.38 -13.87
N CYS A 87 1.16 -15.44 -13.50
CA CYS A 87 1.96 -16.22 -14.41
C CYS A 87 1.89 -17.69 -14.00
N SER A 88 1.62 -18.57 -14.97
CA SER A 88 1.62 -20.02 -14.77
C SER A 88 3.00 -20.63 -14.95
N LYS A 89 3.83 -20.06 -15.85
CA LYS A 89 5.18 -20.57 -16.15
C LYS A 89 6.16 -20.35 -15.00
N ASN A 90 6.11 -19.19 -14.35
CA ASN A 90 7.08 -18.80 -13.33
C ASN A 90 6.41 -18.08 -12.14
N PRO A 91 6.47 -18.63 -10.91
CA PRO A 91 5.83 -18.02 -9.74
C PRO A 91 6.50 -16.70 -9.31
N LYS A 92 7.77 -16.48 -9.67
CA LYS A 92 8.51 -15.23 -9.38
C LYS A 92 7.89 -13.99 -10.03
N HIS A 93 7.08 -14.15 -11.08
CA HIS A 93 6.46 -13.03 -11.80
C HIS A 93 5.13 -12.57 -11.17
N LYS A 94 4.60 -13.30 -10.19
CA LYS A 94 3.35 -13.00 -9.50
C LYS A 94 3.45 -11.66 -8.73
N GLN A 95 2.73 -10.64 -9.21
CA GLN A 95 2.77 -9.28 -8.64
C GLN A 95 1.39 -8.62 -8.44
N ARG A 96 1.21 -7.85 -7.35
CA ARG A 96 0.00 -7.03 -7.08
C ARG A 96 0.36 -5.56 -7.06
N GLN A 97 -0.45 -4.73 -7.72
CA GLN A 97 -0.28 -3.28 -7.71
C GLN A 97 -0.75 -2.67 -6.38
N VAL A 98 0.09 -1.84 -5.76
CA VAL A 98 -0.32 -0.88 -4.73
C VAL A 98 -0.88 0.33 -5.46
N ILE A 99 -2.10 0.69 -5.13
CA ILE A 99 -2.67 1.98 -5.52
C ILE A 99 -2.07 2.95 -4.52
N SER A 100 -1.24 3.88 -5.00
CA SER A 100 -0.80 5.04 -4.21
C SER A 100 -2.01 5.85 -3.78
#